data_AF-A0A8J2K7A4-F1
#
_entry.id   AF-A0A8J2K7A4-F1
#
_cell.length_a   1.000
_cell.length_b   1.000
_cell.length_c   1.000
_cell.angle_alpha   90.00
_cell.angle_beta   90.00
_cell.angle_gamma   90.00
#
_symmetry.space_group_name_H-M   'P 1'
#
loop_
_entity.id
_entity.type
_entity.pdbx_description
1 polymer ?
#
loop_
_entity_poly.entity_id
_entity_poly.type
_entity_poly.pdbx_seq_one_letter_code
_entity_poly.pdbx_strand_id
1 'polypeptide(L)'
;VILYLFTPTPVSYGGKSSDVNVGKKGVCTTPTTNNNGQRGILEGLSFLKKVTTGSIPIVKTEPNPEILIPDDSIERVVGEDILPAKADLNINCLYDKLFSNISEGSHLIGSDHTKTEEETTWSGENKLKVFVVPHSHNDAGWGNTFERYFNDRTFQILNNILQYLSSDSSLKFIWCEISFFSRWWKELSTEKRAAVKKIVKSKQLEFVAGGWVMPDEANVHYISYLTQLIEGHQFLQQHLNVTARNGWAIDPF
;
A
#
# COMPACT_ATOMS: atom_id res chain seq x y z
N VAL A 1 12.34 6.46 2.11
CA VAL A 1 10.90 6.76 1.92
C VAL A 1 10.25 6.60 3.28
N ILE A 2 9.75 7.68 3.89
CA ILE A 2 9.03 7.58 5.17
C ILE A 2 7.56 7.38 4.83
N LEU A 3 7.05 6.17 5.08
CA LEU A 3 5.66 5.81 4.86
C LEU A 3 4.86 6.16 6.13
N TYR A 4 3.87 7.04 6.01
CA TYR A 4 2.92 7.29 7.10
C TYR A 4 1.65 6.47 6.80
N LEU A 5 1.35 5.49 7.65
CA LEU A 5 0.10 4.73 7.64
C LEU A 5 -0.96 5.53 8.41
N PHE A 6 -2.09 5.84 7.77
CA PHE A 6 -3.29 6.31 8.46
C PHE A 6 -4.34 5.20 8.39
N THR A 7 -4.55 4.48 9.50
CA THR A 7 -5.65 3.53 9.63
C THR A 7 -6.84 4.20 10.34
N PRO A 8 -8.08 4.05 9.85
CA PRO A 8 -9.26 4.40 10.64
C PRO A 8 -9.44 3.35 11.74
N THR A 9 -9.49 3.78 13.00
CA THR A 9 -9.74 2.91 14.15
C THR A 9 -11.16 2.31 14.11
N PRO A 10 -11.37 1.08 14.63
CA PRO A 10 -12.71 0.50 14.77
C PRO A 10 -13.52 1.24 15.85
N VAL A 11 -14.80 1.48 15.59
CA VAL A 11 -15.76 1.93 16.62
C VAL A 11 -16.14 0.71 17.46
N SER A 12 -15.73 0.67 18.74
CA SER A 12 -16.12 -0.39 19.67
C SER A 12 -17.56 -0.16 20.18
N TYR A 13 -18.45 -1.14 20.00
CA TYR A 13 -19.70 -1.20 20.77
C TYR A 13 -19.41 -1.85 22.13
N GLY A 14 -19.76 -1.14 23.21
CA GLY A 14 -19.39 -1.50 24.58
C GLY A 14 -20.07 -2.76 25.10
N GLY A 15 -19.26 -3.70 25.58
CA GLY A 15 -19.64 -4.74 26.54
C GLY A 15 -18.77 -4.59 27.78
N LYS A 16 -19.39 -4.45 28.96
CA LYS A 16 -18.70 -4.32 30.25
C LYS A 16 -18.00 -5.62 30.62
N SER A 17 -16.71 -5.55 31.00
CA SER A 17 -16.06 -6.54 31.86
C SER A 17 -14.99 -5.86 32.71
N SER A 18 -14.92 -6.30 33.96
CA SER A 18 -14.26 -5.82 35.18
C SER A 18 -12.81 -5.36 35.10
N ASP A 19 -12.53 -4.34 35.94
CA ASP A 19 -11.22 -3.75 36.26
C ASP A 19 -10.18 -4.77 36.77
N VAL A 20 -8.95 -4.67 36.22
CA VAL A 20 -7.72 -5.08 36.91
C VAL A 20 -6.72 -3.93 36.83
N ASN A 21 -6.34 -3.45 38.01
CA ASN A 21 -5.44 -2.31 38.24
C ASN A 21 -3.98 -2.77 38.10
N VAL A 22 -3.22 -2.24 37.13
CA VAL A 22 -1.76 -2.38 37.06
C VAL A 22 -1.10 -1.02 36.83
N GLY A 23 -0.03 -0.78 37.57
CA GLY A 23 0.59 0.52 37.88
C GLY A 23 0.96 1.43 36.71
N LYS A 24 0.88 2.73 37.00
CA LYS A 24 1.26 3.87 36.14
C LYS A 24 2.68 3.72 35.57
N LYS A 25 2.80 3.59 34.25
CA LYS A 25 3.90 4.13 33.43
C LYS A 25 3.28 5.03 32.36
N GLY A 26 3.92 6.17 32.10
CA GLY A 26 3.38 7.27 31.30
C GLY A 26 2.84 6.83 29.94
N VAL A 27 1.51 6.84 29.83
CA VAL A 27 0.79 6.60 28.58
C VAL A 27 0.74 7.91 27.82
N CYS A 28 1.29 7.93 26.60
CA CYS A 28 1.08 9.02 25.65
C CYS A 28 -0.39 8.95 25.21
N THR A 29 -1.22 9.85 25.72
CA THR A 29 -2.66 9.88 25.46
C THR A 29 -2.93 10.28 24.02
N THR A 30 -3.55 9.40 23.23
CA THR A 30 -4.26 9.80 22.00
C THR A 30 -5.56 10.51 22.39
N PRO A 31 -5.91 11.66 21.77
CA PRO A 31 -7.17 12.33 22.04
C PRO A 31 -8.35 11.43 21.66
N THR A 32 -9.22 11.13 22.61
CA THR A 32 -10.55 10.56 22.34
C THR A 32 -11.38 11.63 21.63
N THR A 33 -11.84 11.35 20.41
CA THR A 33 -12.76 12.26 19.73
C THR A 33 -14.15 11.66 19.60
N ASN A 34 -15.05 12.22 20.41
CA ASN A 34 -16.47 12.25 20.12
C ASN A 34 -16.68 13.17 18.88
N ASN A 35 -17.48 12.73 17.92
CA ASN A 35 -18.06 13.51 16.80
C ASN A 35 -17.14 14.35 15.87
N ASN A 36 -15.85 14.00 15.66
CA ASN A 36 -14.92 14.82 14.84
C ASN A 36 -14.37 14.15 13.55
N GLY A 37 -15.19 13.43 12.78
CA GLY A 37 -14.76 12.87 11.48
C GLY A 37 -14.27 13.93 10.48
N GLN A 38 -14.73 15.18 10.58
CA GLN A 38 -14.31 16.28 9.72
C GLN A 38 -12.94 16.87 10.11
N ARG A 39 -12.49 16.73 11.36
CA ARG A 39 -11.28 17.42 11.85
C ARG A 39 -9.99 16.73 11.39
N GLY A 40 -9.94 15.39 11.41
CA GLY A 40 -8.78 14.64 10.91
C GLY A 40 -8.54 14.79 9.41
N ILE A 41 -9.63 14.92 8.64
CA ILE A 41 -9.57 15.19 7.19
C ILE A 41 -9.00 16.59 6.93
N LEU A 42 -9.45 17.60 7.69
CA LEU A 42 -8.95 18.98 7.55
C LEU A 42 -7.49 19.13 7.99
N GLU A 43 -7.07 18.42 9.04
CA GLU A 43 -5.67 18.40 9.48
C GLU A 43 -4.76 17.69 8.46
N GLY A 44 -5.21 16.57 7.88
CA GLY A 44 -4.52 15.89 6.79
C GLY A 44 -4.39 16.74 5.52
N LEU A 45 -5.45 17.46 5.13
CA LEU A 45 -5.44 18.37 3.98
C LEU A 45 -4.53 19.60 4.21
N SER A 46 -4.48 20.14 5.43
CA SER A 46 -3.60 21.23 5.82
C SER A 46 -2.13 20.81 5.76
N PHE A 47 -1.81 19.58 6.18
CA PHE A 47 -0.49 19.01 6.03
C PHE A 47 -0.12 18.80 4.55
N LEU A 48 -1.00 18.16 3.76
CA LEU A 48 -0.75 17.90 2.34
C LEU A 48 -0.53 19.18 1.51
N LYS A 49 -1.24 20.27 1.81
CA LYS A 49 -1.01 21.59 1.18
C LYS A 49 0.34 22.22 1.53
N LYS A 50 0.93 21.89 2.68
CA LYS A 50 2.26 22.39 3.07
C LYS A 50 3.41 21.65 2.37
N VAL A 51 3.24 20.38 2.00
CA VAL A 51 4.30 19.54 1.41
C VAL A 51 4.27 19.44 -0.11
N THR A 52 3.17 19.85 -0.77
CA THR A 52 3.02 19.73 -2.23
C THR A 52 3.36 21.04 -2.96
N THR A 53 4.63 21.40 -3.02
CA THR A 53 5.14 22.43 -3.96
C THR A 53 6.29 21.84 -4.79
N GLY A 54 5.96 21.27 -5.95
CA GLY A 54 6.97 20.80 -6.90
C GLY A 54 6.40 19.92 -8.00
N SER A 55 6.71 20.25 -9.26
CA SER A 55 6.44 19.41 -10.42
C SER A 55 7.41 18.22 -10.44
N ILE A 56 6.87 17.00 -10.58
CA ILE A 56 7.66 15.76 -10.63
C ILE A 56 8.12 15.51 -12.07
N PRO A 57 9.43 15.28 -12.34
CA PRO A 57 9.88 14.89 -13.66
C PRO A 57 9.41 13.47 -14.01
N ILE A 58 8.88 13.32 -15.22
CA ILE A 58 8.41 12.05 -15.78
C ILE A 58 9.62 11.22 -16.21
N VAL A 59 9.86 10.08 -15.56
CA VAL A 59 10.87 9.09 -15.99
C VAL A 59 10.36 8.42 -17.27
N LYS A 60 11.19 8.39 -18.32
CA LYS A 60 10.88 7.66 -19.57
C LYS A 60 10.86 6.16 -19.26
N THR A 61 9.75 5.51 -19.58
CA THR A 61 9.59 4.05 -19.42
C THR A 61 10.23 3.32 -20.59
N GLU A 62 11.10 2.36 -20.32
CA GLU A 62 11.50 1.35 -21.30
C GLU A 62 10.32 0.41 -21.64
N PRO A 63 10.29 -0.20 -22.83
CA PRO A 63 9.24 -1.14 -23.22
C PRO A 63 9.17 -2.33 -22.25
N ASN A 64 7.95 -2.83 -22.01
CA ASN A 64 7.76 -4.03 -21.19
C ASN A 64 8.51 -5.21 -21.84
N PRO A 65 9.34 -5.96 -21.09
CA PRO A 65 9.80 -7.26 -21.56
C PRO A 65 8.59 -8.17 -21.79
N GLU A 66 8.63 -8.99 -22.84
CA GLU A 66 7.63 -10.03 -23.09
C GLU A 66 7.50 -10.93 -21.85
N ILE A 67 6.27 -11.11 -21.38
CA ILE A 67 5.97 -12.07 -20.31
C ILE A 67 6.02 -13.46 -20.95
N LEU A 68 7.16 -14.13 -20.85
CA LEU A 68 7.28 -15.54 -21.15
C LEU A 68 6.55 -16.30 -20.04
N ILE A 69 5.36 -16.81 -20.35
CA ILE A 69 4.70 -17.83 -19.52
C ILE A 69 5.53 -19.11 -19.73
N PRO A 70 6.17 -19.68 -18.69
CA PRO A 70 6.88 -20.94 -18.82
C PRO A 70 5.89 -21.98 -19.34
N ASP A 71 6.25 -22.66 -20.42
CA ASP A 71 5.49 -23.80 -20.92
C ASP A 71 5.48 -24.88 -19.83
N ASP A 72 4.30 -25.46 -19.54
CA ASP A 72 4.14 -26.59 -18.61
C ASP A 72 4.92 -27.84 -19.08
N SER A 73 5.53 -27.78 -20.26
CA SER A 73 6.48 -28.75 -20.80
C SER A 73 7.90 -28.67 -20.23
N ILE A 74 8.17 -27.88 -19.17
CA ILE A 74 9.44 -28.01 -18.42
C ILE A 74 9.50 -29.43 -17.85
N GLU A 75 10.12 -30.33 -18.62
CA GLU A 75 10.72 -31.54 -18.10
C GLU A 75 11.52 -31.11 -16.88
N ARG A 76 11.19 -31.67 -15.71
CA ARG A 76 12.06 -31.54 -14.55
C ARG A 76 13.44 -32.00 -15.01
N VAL A 77 14.36 -31.06 -15.23
CA VAL A 77 15.79 -31.35 -15.29
C VAL A 77 16.18 -31.74 -13.86
N VAL A 78 15.83 -32.96 -13.46
CA VAL A 78 16.35 -33.60 -12.27
C VAL A 78 17.73 -34.08 -12.67
N GLY A 79 18.77 -33.31 -12.39
CA GLY A 79 20.14 -33.79 -12.61
C GLY A 79 21.24 -32.76 -12.73
N GLU A 80 20.95 -31.48 -12.92
CA GLU A 80 21.96 -30.43 -12.81
C GLU A 80 21.77 -29.70 -11.49
N ASP A 81 22.82 -29.64 -10.67
CA ASP A 81 22.90 -28.75 -9.52
C ASP A 81 22.75 -27.32 -10.05
N ILE A 82 21.52 -26.81 -10.07
CA ILE A 82 21.24 -25.42 -10.41
C ILE A 82 21.94 -24.60 -9.33
N LEU A 83 23.14 -24.13 -9.65
CA LEU A 83 23.89 -23.25 -8.77
C LEU A 83 23.00 -22.02 -8.51
N PRO A 84 22.80 -21.63 -7.24
CA PRO A 84 21.97 -20.48 -6.92
C PRO A 84 22.49 -19.26 -7.67
N ALA A 85 21.57 -18.42 -8.14
CA ALA A 85 21.92 -17.19 -8.82
C ALA A 85 22.91 -16.38 -7.95
N LYS A 86 23.97 -15.85 -8.57
CA LYS A 86 24.95 -15.01 -7.88
C LYS A 86 24.24 -13.73 -7.42
N ALA A 87 24.05 -13.59 -6.12
CA ALA A 87 23.42 -12.45 -5.48
C ALA A 87 24.29 -11.93 -4.33
N ASP A 88 24.27 -10.62 -4.10
CA ASP A 88 24.97 -10.01 -2.96
C ASP A 88 24.38 -10.48 -1.62
N LEU A 89 23.07 -10.77 -1.61
CA LEU A 89 22.33 -11.27 -0.45
C LEU A 89 21.57 -12.54 -0.83
N ASN A 90 21.87 -13.63 -0.12
CA ASN A 90 21.11 -14.88 -0.15
C ASN A 90 20.44 -15.06 1.22
N ILE A 91 19.10 -15.13 1.24
CA ILE A 91 18.34 -15.17 2.50
C ILE A 91 18.64 -16.44 3.30
N ASN A 92 18.88 -17.59 2.66
CA ASN A 92 19.25 -18.82 3.39
C ASN A 92 20.58 -18.65 4.12
N CYS A 93 21.61 -18.12 3.44
CA CYS A 93 22.89 -17.82 4.06
C CYS A 93 22.80 -16.75 5.17
N LEU A 94 21.85 -15.81 5.05
CA LEU A 94 21.62 -14.79 6.06
C LEU A 94 20.95 -15.37 7.31
N TYR A 95 19.98 -16.28 7.13
CA TYR A 95 19.30 -16.98 8.24
C TYR A 95 20.29 -17.73 9.12
N ASP A 96 21.22 -18.50 8.52
CA ASP A 96 22.26 -19.22 9.26
C ASP A 96 23.11 -18.29 10.13
N LYS A 97 23.43 -17.09 9.62
CA LYS A 97 24.23 -16.11 10.35
C LYS A 97 23.45 -15.42 11.47
N LEU A 98 22.21 -15.01 11.21
CA LEU A 98 21.41 -14.24 12.18
C LEU A 98 20.99 -15.08 13.40
N PHE A 99 20.72 -16.37 13.19
CA PHE A 99 20.10 -17.21 14.21
C PHE A 99 21.04 -18.27 14.81
N SER A 100 22.33 -18.26 14.46
CA SER A 100 23.34 -19.19 15.02
C SER A 100 23.70 -18.92 16.48
N ASN A 101 23.35 -17.76 17.06
CA ASN A 101 23.70 -17.36 18.44
C ASN A 101 22.56 -16.62 19.17
N ILE A 102 21.37 -17.21 19.27
CA ILE A 102 20.28 -16.63 20.08
C ILE A 102 20.37 -17.13 21.53
N SER A 103 21.37 -16.67 22.30
CA SER A 103 21.40 -16.86 23.76
C SER A 103 20.92 -15.64 24.54
N GLU A 104 20.80 -14.48 23.90
CA GLU A 104 20.30 -13.26 24.54
C GLU A 104 19.01 -12.80 23.85
N GLY A 105 17.94 -12.82 24.63
CA GLY A 105 16.58 -12.59 24.17
C GLY A 105 16.44 -11.28 23.42
N SER A 106 15.85 -11.38 22.23
CA SER A 106 15.06 -10.34 21.55
C SER A 106 15.37 -8.90 21.97
N HIS A 107 16.52 -8.38 21.53
CA HIS A 107 16.64 -6.94 21.41
C HIS A 107 15.62 -6.50 20.35
N LEU A 108 14.70 -5.65 20.80
CA LEU A 108 13.59 -5.10 20.04
C LEU A 108 14.06 -4.59 18.68
N ILE A 109 13.19 -4.71 17.67
CA ILE A 109 13.42 -4.30 16.28
C ILE A 109 14.08 -2.90 16.22
N GLY A 110 15.35 -2.88 15.82
CA GLY A 110 16.17 -1.67 15.64
C GLY A 110 17.04 -1.31 16.85
N SER A 111 18.31 -0.98 16.61
CA SER A 111 19.12 -0.21 17.56
C SER A 111 18.72 1.26 17.51
N ASP A 112 18.86 1.99 18.61
CA ASP A 112 18.75 3.46 18.58
C ASP A 112 19.67 4.02 17.51
N HIS A 113 19.10 4.47 16.39
CA HIS A 113 19.83 5.21 15.37
C HIS A 113 20.15 6.60 15.94
N THR A 114 21.18 6.67 16.77
CA THR A 114 21.87 7.93 17.03
C THR A 114 22.57 8.31 15.75
N LYS A 115 22.12 9.39 15.10
CA LYS A 115 22.81 9.95 13.94
C LYS A 115 24.24 10.20 14.36
N THR A 116 25.19 9.46 13.80
CA THR A 116 26.60 9.77 13.98
C THR A 116 26.85 11.15 13.35
N GLU A 117 27.78 11.93 13.92
CA GLU A 117 28.04 13.32 13.50
C GLU A 117 28.41 13.44 12.00
N GLU A 118 28.74 12.34 11.33
CA GLU A 118 29.01 12.24 9.89
C GLU A 118 27.73 12.26 8.99
N GLU A 119 26.53 12.12 9.53
CA GLU A 119 25.28 11.89 8.75
C GLU A 119 24.47 13.15 8.36
N THR A 120 25.05 14.34 8.43
CA THR A 120 24.40 15.55 7.89
C THR A 120 24.93 15.90 6.50
N THR A 121 24.85 14.94 5.58
CA THR A 121 25.17 15.14 4.14
C THR A 121 24.13 15.97 3.39
N TRP A 122 23.11 16.50 4.08
CA TRP A 122 22.07 17.32 3.47
C TRP A 122 22.52 18.78 3.41
N SER A 123 22.62 19.33 2.20
CA SER A 123 23.03 20.70 1.94
C SER A 123 21.98 21.45 1.14
N GLY A 124 22.23 22.74 0.84
CA GLY A 124 21.39 23.51 -0.07
C GLY A 124 21.28 22.89 -1.47
N GLU A 125 22.34 22.21 -1.92
CA GLU A 125 22.42 21.53 -3.22
C GLU A 125 22.01 20.05 -3.14
N ASN A 126 22.16 19.42 -1.98
CA ASN A 126 21.82 18.02 -1.75
C ASN A 126 20.72 17.90 -0.68
N LYS A 127 19.46 18.07 -1.08
CA LYS A 127 18.31 18.03 -0.15
C LYS A 127 17.70 16.63 -0.07
N LEU A 128 17.25 16.25 1.12
CA LEU A 128 16.40 15.08 1.31
C LEU A 128 15.05 15.31 0.61
N LYS A 129 14.70 14.41 -0.31
CA LYS A 129 13.38 14.41 -0.97
C LYS A 129 12.43 13.51 -0.19
N VAL A 130 11.40 14.11 0.40
CA VAL A 130 10.37 13.40 1.15
C VAL A 130 9.11 13.28 0.30
N PHE A 131 8.63 12.05 0.13
CA PHE A 131 7.37 11.75 -0.56
C PHE A 131 6.39 11.20 0.47
N VAL A 132 5.30 11.94 0.68
CA VAL A 132 4.16 11.47 1.46
C VAL A 132 3.20 10.81 0.46
N VAL A 133 2.88 9.53 0.70
CA VAL A 133 2.08 8.71 -0.23
C VAL A 133 0.76 8.32 0.43
N PRO A 134 -0.33 9.09 0.22
CA PRO A 134 -1.64 8.76 0.75
C PRO A 134 -2.18 7.47 0.12
N HIS A 135 -2.67 6.57 0.97
CA HIS A 135 -3.27 5.30 0.58
C HIS A 135 -4.40 4.94 1.55
N SER A 136 -5.18 3.91 1.21
CA SER A 136 -6.16 3.30 2.10
C SER A 136 -6.12 1.79 1.88
N HIS A 137 -5.82 1.03 2.93
CA HIS A 137 -5.86 -0.42 2.89
C HIS A 137 -7.31 -0.90 3.02
N ASN A 138 -7.76 -1.72 2.08
CA ASN A 138 -9.16 -2.16 2.00
C ASN A 138 -9.21 -3.68 1.83
N ASP A 139 -9.37 -4.40 2.94
CA ASP A 139 -9.52 -5.85 2.94
C ASP A 139 -10.72 -6.32 2.13
N ALA A 140 -10.48 -7.16 1.12
CA ALA A 140 -11.52 -7.80 0.32
C ALA A 140 -12.21 -8.97 1.08
N GLY A 141 -12.52 -8.74 2.35
CA GLY A 141 -12.99 -9.74 3.31
C GLY A 141 -11.97 -10.00 4.41
N TRP A 142 -12.37 -9.79 5.66
CA TRP A 142 -11.59 -10.09 6.87
C TRP A 142 -12.54 -10.16 8.08
N GLY A 143 -12.60 -9.10 8.89
CA GLY A 143 -13.57 -8.98 9.99
C GLY A 143 -15.01 -8.72 9.52
N ASN A 144 -15.19 -8.25 8.29
CA ASN A 144 -16.48 -8.16 7.61
C ASN A 144 -16.38 -8.75 6.20
N THR A 145 -17.53 -9.00 5.57
CA THR A 145 -17.58 -9.45 4.17
C THR A 145 -17.22 -8.32 3.21
N PHE A 146 -16.81 -8.68 1.99
CA PHE A 146 -16.56 -7.74 0.89
C PHE A 146 -17.70 -6.73 0.71
N GLU A 147 -18.95 -7.20 0.57
CA GLU A 147 -20.09 -6.31 0.36
C GLU A 147 -20.37 -5.40 1.57
N ARG A 148 -20.15 -5.88 2.79
CA ARG A 148 -20.34 -5.03 3.98
C ARG A 148 -19.28 -3.94 4.03
N TYR A 149 -18.01 -4.27 3.80
CA TYR A 149 -16.96 -3.24 3.68
C TYR A 149 -17.25 -2.25 2.55
N PHE A 150 -17.70 -2.75 1.40
CA PHE A 150 -18.03 -1.90 0.26
C PHE A 150 -19.09 -0.85 0.63
N ASN A 151 -20.23 -1.30 1.17
CA ASN A 151 -21.36 -0.45 1.47
C ASN A 151 -21.09 0.49 2.65
N ASP A 152 -20.45 -0.01 3.71
CA ASP A 152 -20.26 0.76 4.95
C ASP A 152 -19.10 1.76 4.82
N ARG A 153 -18.08 1.45 4.01
CA ARG A 153 -16.77 2.15 4.04
C ARG A 153 -16.25 2.47 2.63
N THR A 154 -15.95 1.46 1.83
CA THR A 154 -15.12 1.60 0.62
C THR A 154 -15.78 2.47 -0.46
N PHE A 155 -17.10 2.39 -0.60
CA PHE A 155 -17.86 3.24 -1.52
C PHE A 155 -17.67 4.74 -1.20
N GLN A 156 -17.73 5.11 0.07
CA GLN A 156 -17.53 6.49 0.50
C GLN A 156 -16.08 6.94 0.37
N ILE A 157 -15.12 6.04 0.64
CA ILE A 157 -13.69 6.31 0.43
C ILE A 157 -13.43 6.66 -1.03
N LEU A 158 -13.91 5.85 -1.98
CA LEU A 158 -13.71 6.08 -3.41
C LEU A 158 -14.43 7.35 -3.92
N ASN A 159 -15.63 7.64 -3.41
CA ASN A 159 -16.31 8.91 -3.71
C ASN A 159 -15.50 10.12 -3.23
N ASN A 160 -14.94 10.05 -2.02
CA ASN A 160 -14.13 11.12 -1.45
C ASN A 160 -12.81 11.29 -2.22
N ILE A 161 -12.15 10.20 -2.61
CA ILE A 161 -10.96 10.24 -3.47
C ILE A 161 -11.29 11.00 -4.77
N LEU A 162 -12.37 10.62 -5.45
CA LEU A 162 -12.78 11.31 -6.68
C LEU A 162 -13.04 12.80 -6.44
N GLN A 163 -13.76 13.14 -5.37
CA GLN A 163 -14.09 14.53 -5.02
C GLN A 163 -12.84 15.37 -4.75
N TYR A 164 -11.95 14.92 -3.85
CA TYR A 164 -10.80 15.71 -3.42
C TYR A 164 -9.72 15.78 -4.49
N LEU A 165 -9.44 14.69 -5.21
CA LEU A 165 -8.48 14.74 -6.32
C LEU A 165 -9.01 15.61 -7.47
N SER A 166 -10.33 15.67 -7.69
CA SER A 166 -10.88 16.55 -8.72
C SER A 166 -10.80 18.04 -8.34
N SER A 167 -10.76 18.37 -7.05
CA SER A 167 -10.77 19.76 -6.57
C SER A 167 -9.37 20.35 -6.38
N ASP A 168 -8.35 19.53 -6.14
CA ASP A 168 -6.97 20.00 -5.94
C ASP A 168 -5.96 19.13 -6.70
N SER A 169 -5.35 19.71 -7.74
CA SER A 169 -4.39 19.05 -8.62
C SER A 169 -3.07 18.65 -7.94
N SER A 170 -2.76 19.21 -6.77
CA SER A 170 -1.53 18.86 -6.03
C SER A 170 -1.67 17.55 -5.26
N LEU A 171 -2.91 17.12 -4.98
CA LEU A 171 -3.18 15.91 -4.22
C LEU A 171 -2.88 14.65 -5.04
N LYS A 172 -2.37 13.64 -4.34
CA LYS A 172 -2.03 12.32 -4.86
C LYS A 172 -2.66 11.24 -3.98
N PHE A 173 -3.00 10.11 -4.58
CA PHE A 173 -3.49 8.93 -3.87
C PHE A 173 -3.14 7.66 -4.64
N ILE A 174 -2.80 6.59 -3.93
CA ILE A 174 -2.61 5.26 -4.51
C ILE A 174 -3.77 4.33 -4.14
N TRP A 175 -4.17 3.46 -5.08
CA TRP A 175 -5.21 2.45 -4.86
C TRP A 175 -4.71 1.06 -5.30
N CYS A 176 -4.97 0.04 -4.48
CA CYS A 176 -4.47 -1.32 -4.71
C CYS A 176 -5.57 -2.29 -5.17
N GLU A 177 -6.65 -2.44 -4.41
CA GLU A 177 -7.61 -3.54 -4.60
C GLU A 177 -8.62 -3.27 -5.73
N ILE A 178 -8.39 -3.88 -6.90
CA ILE A 178 -9.22 -3.62 -8.09
C ILE A 178 -10.63 -4.22 -7.97
N SER A 179 -10.84 -5.25 -7.14
CA SER A 179 -12.17 -5.79 -6.84
C SER A 179 -13.16 -4.71 -6.36
N PHE A 180 -12.78 -3.93 -5.35
CA PHE A 180 -13.60 -2.82 -4.85
C PHE A 180 -13.74 -1.70 -5.86
N PHE A 181 -12.67 -1.35 -6.57
CA PHE A 181 -12.70 -0.30 -7.58
C PHE A 181 -13.64 -0.67 -8.74
N SER A 182 -13.59 -1.91 -9.21
CA SER A 182 -14.48 -2.46 -10.23
C SER A 182 -15.93 -2.46 -9.78
N ARG A 183 -16.19 -2.88 -8.54
CA ARG A 183 -17.54 -2.82 -7.94
C ARG A 183 -18.07 -1.39 -7.88
N TRP A 184 -17.25 -0.43 -7.47
CA TRP A 184 -17.60 1.00 -7.43
C TRP A 184 -17.81 1.60 -8.83
N TRP A 185 -16.95 1.26 -9.79
CA TRP A 185 -17.02 1.75 -11.16
C TRP A 185 -18.36 1.45 -11.85
N LYS A 186 -18.97 0.31 -11.52
CA LYS A 186 -20.30 -0.10 -12.01
C LYS A 186 -21.41 0.85 -11.56
N GLU A 187 -21.28 1.49 -10.39
CA GLU A 187 -22.25 2.43 -9.82
C GLU A 187 -22.09 3.88 -10.34
N LEU A 188 -21.04 4.16 -11.12
CA LEU A 188 -20.74 5.52 -11.56
C LEU A 188 -21.53 5.93 -12.79
N SER A 189 -22.01 7.19 -12.77
CA SER A 189 -22.50 7.88 -13.96
C SER A 189 -21.37 8.13 -14.96
N THR A 190 -21.74 8.43 -16.21
CA THR A 190 -20.81 8.75 -17.29
C THR A 190 -19.89 9.92 -16.92
N GLU A 191 -20.42 10.95 -16.26
CA GLU A 191 -19.69 12.15 -15.83
C GLU A 191 -18.64 11.79 -14.78
N LYS A 192 -19.02 10.96 -13.78
CA LYS A 192 -18.08 10.50 -12.75
C LYS A 192 -16.99 9.61 -13.35
N ARG A 193 -17.32 8.71 -14.28
CA ARG A 193 -16.32 7.91 -15.01
C ARG A 193 -15.34 8.78 -15.79
N ALA A 194 -15.81 9.86 -16.42
CA ALA A 194 -14.95 10.83 -17.10
C ALA A 194 -14.03 11.57 -16.12
N ALA A 195 -14.54 11.98 -14.95
CA ALA A 195 -13.75 12.59 -13.89
C ALA A 195 -12.65 11.64 -13.37
N VAL A 196 -12.97 10.35 -13.17
CA VAL A 196 -11.98 9.32 -12.80
C VAL A 196 -10.88 9.21 -13.85
N LYS A 197 -11.26 9.08 -15.13
CA LYS A 197 -10.28 9.04 -16.24
C LYS A 197 -9.37 10.27 -16.23
N LYS A 198 -9.89 11.45 -15.89
CA LYS A 198 -9.11 12.69 -15.78
C LYS A 198 -8.07 12.62 -14.66
N ILE A 199 -8.46 12.24 -13.44
CA ILE A 199 -7.53 12.17 -12.29
C ILE A 199 -6.49 11.05 -12.44
N VAL A 200 -6.81 9.98 -13.16
CA VAL A 200 -5.85 8.92 -13.51
C VAL A 200 -4.87 9.42 -14.58
N LYS A 201 -5.37 10.08 -15.63
CA LYS A 201 -4.53 10.68 -16.69
C LYS A 201 -3.60 11.77 -16.15
N SER A 202 -4.06 12.58 -15.20
CA SER A 202 -3.25 13.61 -14.53
C SER A 202 -2.29 13.06 -13.47
N LYS A 203 -2.23 11.73 -13.29
CA LYS A 203 -1.37 11.05 -12.31
C LYS A 203 -1.65 11.52 -10.88
N GLN A 204 -2.89 11.88 -10.57
CA GLN A 204 -3.33 12.15 -9.21
C GLN A 204 -3.77 10.88 -8.51
N LEU A 205 -4.47 10.00 -9.23
CA LEU A 205 -4.76 8.64 -8.80
C LEU A 205 -3.84 7.67 -9.54
N GLU A 206 -3.06 6.89 -8.79
CA GLU A 206 -2.22 5.82 -9.33
C GLU A 206 -2.69 4.46 -8.80
N PHE A 207 -2.73 3.46 -9.69
CA PHE A 207 -2.97 2.07 -9.28
C PHE A 207 -1.65 1.37 -9.02
N VAL A 208 -1.53 0.75 -7.85
CA VAL A 208 -0.36 -0.01 -7.40
C VAL A 208 -0.75 -1.48 -7.25
N ALA A 209 0.16 -2.40 -7.54
CA ALA A 209 -0.05 -3.83 -7.79
C ALA A 209 -1.05 -4.10 -8.94
N GLY A 210 -2.27 -3.59 -8.86
CA GLY A 210 -3.31 -3.67 -9.89
C GLY A 210 -4.02 -5.02 -9.95
N GLY A 211 -3.80 -5.89 -8.96
CA GLY A 211 -4.51 -7.16 -8.83
C GLY A 211 -5.93 -7.00 -8.32
N TRP A 212 -6.74 -8.05 -8.48
CA TRP A 212 -8.08 -8.10 -7.94
C TRP A 212 -8.08 -7.89 -6.41
N VAL A 213 -7.05 -8.42 -5.73
CA VAL A 213 -6.81 -8.30 -4.29
C VAL A 213 -5.30 -8.09 -4.04
N MET A 214 -4.94 -7.77 -2.80
CA MET A 214 -3.59 -8.01 -2.28
C MET A 214 -3.56 -9.47 -1.77
N PRO A 215 -2.94 -10.41 -2.52
CA PRO A 215 -3.04 -11.83 -2.19
C PRO A 215 -2.15 -12.19 -0.99
N ASP A 216 -2.49 -13.31 -0.33
CA ASP A 216 -1.53 -14.04 0.50
C ASP A 216 -0.27 -14.39 -0.34
N GLU A 217 0.89 -14.49 0.30
CA GLU A 217 2.17 -14.86 -0.32
C GLU A 217 2.71 -16.21 0.20
N ALA A 218 2.08 -16.80 1.23
CA ALA A 218 2.51 -18.07 1.81
C ALA A 218 1.77 -19.29 1.22
N ASN A 219 0.43 -19.26 1.16
CA ASN A 219 -0.38 -20.42 0.77
C ASN A 219 -0.92 -20.33 -0.67
N VAL A 220 -0.68 -19.22 -1.36
CA VAL A 220 -1.19 -18.99 -2.71
C VAL A 220 -0.44 -19.86 -3.73
N HIS A 221 -1.19 -20.55 -4.61
CA HIS A 221 -0.59 -21.14 -5.79
C HIS A 221 -0.31 -20.05 -6.84
N TYR A 222 0.84 -20.09 -7.51
CA TYR A 222 1.24 -19.05 -8.47
C TYR A 222 0.19 -18.81 -9.58
N ILE A 223 -0.54 -19.86 -10.00
CA ILE A 223 -1.66 -19.73 -10.96
C ILE A 223 -2.77 -18.83 -10.41
N SER A 224 -3.16 -19.00 -9.14
CA SER A 224 -4.17 -18.16 -8.49
C SER A 224 -3.67 -16.73 -8.34
N TYR A 225 -2.39 -16.56 -7.99
CA TYR A 225 -1.73 -15.26 -7.90
C TYR A 225 -1.73 -14.54 -9.26
N LEU A 226 -1.40 -15.25 -10.33
CA LEU A 226 -1.41 -14.72 -11.70
C LEU A 226 -2.83 -14.41 -12.16
N THR A 227 -3.80 -15.29 -11.89
CA THR A 227 -5.19 -15.12 -12.30
C THR A 227 -5.79 -13.84 -11.72
N GLN A 228 -5.60 -13.60 -10.41
CA GLN A 228 -6.11 -12.39 -9.79
C GLN A 228 -5.40 -11.13 -10.28
N LEU A 229 -4.11 -11.21 -10.62
CA LEU A 229 -3.38 -10.11 -11.27
C LEU A 229 -3.96 -9.79 -12.65
N ILE A 230 -4.17 -10.83 -13.48
CA ILE A 230 -4.73 -10.69 -14.82
C ILE A 230 -6.11 -10.03 -14.76
N GLU A 231 -6.99 -10.50 -13.87
CA GLU A 231 -8.35 -9.96 -13.74
C GLU A 231 -8.32 -8.45 -13.43
N GLY A 232 -7.51 -8.03 -12.45
CA GLY A 232 -7.38 -6.62 -12.08
C GLY A 232 -6.76 -5.77 -13.21
N HIS A 233 -5.69 -6.25 -13.84
CA HIS A 233 -5.01 -5.51 -14.92
C HIS A 233 -5.87 -5.42 -16.18
N GLN A 234 -6.62 -6.46 -16.54
CA GLN A 234 -7.55 -6.42 -17.66
C GLN A 234 -8.66 -5.38 -17.41
N PHE A 235 -9.21 -5.34 -16.20
CA PHE A 235 -10.18 -4.31 -15.84
C PHE A 235 -9.61 -2.90 -16.03
N LEU A 236 -8.41 -2.64 -15.50
CA LEU A 236 -7.73 -1.34 -15.63
C LEU A 236 -7.47 -0.97 -17.09
N GLN A 237 -6.98 -1.92 -17.89
CA GLN A 237 -6.68 -1.71 -19.31
C GLN A 237 -7.96 -1.37 -20.09
N GLN A 238 -9.05 -2.12 -19.89
CA GLN A 238 -10.30 -1.94 -20.62
C GLN A 238 -11.01 -0.62 -20.27
N HIS A 239 -11.02 -0.24 -18.99
CA HIS A 239 -11.83 0.89 -18.53
C HIS A 239 -11.06 2.21 -18.47
N LEU A 240 -9.76 2.15 -18.21
CA LEU A 240 -8.93 3.32 -17.93
C LEU A 240 -7.71 3.44 -18.85
N ASN A 241 -7.40 2.40 -19.64
CA ASN A 241 -6.23 2.34 -20.52
C ASN A 241 -4.92 2.59 -19.74
N VAL A 242 -4.77 1.93 -18.59
CA VAL A 242 -3.57 2.00 -17.76
C VAL A 242 -3.14 0.60 -17.31
N THR A 243 -1.84 0.47 -17.05
CA THR A 243 -1.20 -0.72 -16.46
C THR A 243 -0.49 -0.29 -15.19
N ALA A 244 -0.75 -0.97 -14.07
CA ALA A 244 -0.02 -0.73 -12.83
C ALA A 244 1.45 -1.19 -13.02
N ARG A 245 2.41 -0.38 -12.57
CA ARG A 245 3.85 -0.65 -12.77
C ARG A 245 4.64 -0.84 -11.48
N ASN A 246 4.04 -0.48 -10.35
CA ASN A 246 4.68 -0.51 -9.04
C ASN A 246 3.94 -1.54 -8.18
N GLY A 247 4.66 -2.46 -7.54
CA GLY A 247 4.09 -3.38 -6.56
C GLY A 247 3.76 -2.66 -5.25
N TRP A 248 2.76 -3.17 -4.54
CA TRP A 248 2.39 -2.71 -3.20
C TRP A 248 1.76 -3.87 -2.44
N ALA A 249 2.54 -4.47 -1.54
CA ALA A 249 2.17 -5.61 -0.72
C ALA A 249 2.58 -5.28 0.72
N ILE A 250 1.65 -4.69 1.49
CA ILE A 250 1.94 -4.15 2.82
C ILE A 250 1.36 -4.97 3.97
N ASP A 251 0.50 -5.94 3.66
CA ASP A 251 -0.21 -6.77 4.63
C ASP A 251 -0.22 -8.30 4.36
N PRO A 252 0.47 -8.88 3.36
CA PRO A 252 0.74 -10.32 3.36
C PRO A 252 1.63 -10.73 4.55
N PHE A 253 1.43 -11.95 5.07
CA PHE A 253 2.18 -12.52 6.18
C PHE A 253 2.95 -13.76 5.76
#